data_AF-A0A7X7R1V7-F1
#
_entry.id   AF-A0A7X7R1V7-F1
#
_cell.length_a   1.000
_cell.length_b   1.000
_cell.length_c   1.000
_cell.angle_alpha   90.00
_cell.angle_beta   90.00
_cell.angle_gamma   90.00
#
_symmetry.space_group_name_H-M   'P 1'
#
loop_
_entity.id
_entity.type
_entity.pdbx_description
1 polymer ?
#
loop_
_entity_poly.entity_id
_entity_poly.type
_entity_poly.pdbx_seq_one_letter_code
_entity_poly.pdbx_strand_id
1 'polypeptide(L)'
;MQIDFSWVDEYFRKVKPYLFVRMEDLLLIKRPNEVQKLNKTGALILKSLLEGTSIDELLGSLGADDQKSLQIYQFLIAIKNSVEGDSGLFSCNPAISSRPFEGAFSQLPILSELAITYRCNLKCAFCYAGCNTGTNPINSDKELPTNGLKTLIQKIAMEAKVPSISFTGGEPVLRKDLPELISYAKSLDMRVNLISNGTLVNKEKAIELVAAGLDSAQISLEGCDEEVHDTLVGMHGAFEKSVQAVHHFKSQGIHVHSNTTLNGANLHQASMFPYFVKNILGLKKFSMNMMIPSGSVLKNESLKLYYSRMKEPLQAI
;
A
#
# COMPACT_ATOMS: atom_id res chain seq x y z
N MET A 1 -7.44 22.64 -35.41
CA MET A 1 -7.34 22.91 -33.97
C MET A 1 -6.03 22.33 -33.51
N GLN A 2 -5.06 23.15 -33.09
CA GLN A 2 -3.74 22.65 -32.69
C GLN A 2 -3.86 21.99 -31.32
N ILE A 3 -3.49 20.70 -31.22
CA ILE A 3 -3.52 19.95 -29.97
C ILE A 3 -2.28 20.33 -29.16
N ASP A 4 -2.47 20.67 -27.89
CA ASP A 4 -1.39 21.05 -27.00
C ASP A 4 -0.88 19.86 -26.17
N PHE A 5 0.29 19.34 -26.53
CA PHE A 5 0.96 18.26 -25.81
C PHE A 5 2.02 18.74 -24.80
N SER A 6 2.19 20.06 -24.61
CA SER A 6 3.29 20.64 -23.81
C SER A 6 3.35 20.16 -22.36
N TRP A 7 2.22 19.69 -21.81
CA TRP A 7 2.12 19.19 -20.45
C TRP A 7 2.56 17.72 -20.28
N VAL A 8 2.62 16.92 -21.36
CA VAL A 8 2.70 15.46 -21.28
C VAL A 8 4.01 14.99 -20.63
N ASP A 9 5.14 15.46 -21.15
CA ASP A 9 6.46 14.95 -20.72
C ASP A 9 6.74 15.28 -19.25
N GLU A 10 6.41 16.50 -18.81
CA GLU A 10 6.56 16.90 -17.42
C GLU A 10 5.61 16.11 -16.51
N TYR A 11 4.37 15.90 -16.94
CA TYR A 11 3.37 15.16 -16.19
C TYR A 11 3.80 13.70 -15.96
N PHE A 12 4.15 12.97 -17.04
CA PHE A 12 4.54 11.57 -16.93
C PHE A 12 5.84 11.37 -16.16
N ARG A 13 6.78 12.34 -16.22
CA ARG A 13 7.95 12.36 -15.34
C ARG A 13 7.57 12.44 -13.86
N LYS A 14 6.59 13.29 -13.51
CA LYS A 14 6.11 13.45 -12.12
C LYS A 14 5.34 12.24 -11.61
N VAL A 15 4.50 11.62 -12.44
CA VAL A 15 3.65 10.49 -12.01
C VAL A 15 4.34 9.12 -12.10
N LYS A 16 5.51 9.03 -12.74
CA LYS A 16 6.29 7.79 -12.88
C LYS A 16 6.43 6.97 -11.60
N PRO A 17 6.73 7.54 -10.41
CA PRO A 17 6.87 6.74 -9.20
C PRO A 17 5.58 6.02 -8.75
N TYR A 18 4.43 6.43 -9.28
CA TYR A 18 3.10 5.94 -8.92
C TYR A 18 2.46 5.05 -9.99
N LEU A 19 3.03 4.98 -11.19
CA LEU A 19 2.49 4.22 -12.31
C LEU A 19 3.46 3.13 -12.73
N PHE A 20 2.91 1.97 -13.08
CA PHE A 20 3.67 0.87 -13.65
C PHE A 20 2.86 0.20 -14.76
N VAL A 21 3.47 0.01 -15.92
CA VAL A 21 2.84 -0.67 -17.05
C VAL A 21 3.41 -2.08 -17.15
N ARG A 22 2.56 -3.09 -16.99
CA ARG A 22 2.92 -4.49 -17.13
C ARG A 22 2.47 -5.01 -18.49
N MET A 23 3.42 -5.38 -19.34
CA MET A 23 3.14 -5.72 -20.74
C MET A 23 2.59 -7.15 -20.91
N GLU A 24 2.90 -8.04 -19.97
CA GLU A 24 2.55 -9.47 -20.00
C GLU A 24 1.04 -9.68 -19.98
N ASP A 25 0.33 -8.86 -19.22
CA ASP A 25 -1.12 -8.86 -19.12
C ASP A 25 -1.75 -7.49 -19.38
N LEU A 26 -1.01 -6.58 -20.02
CA LEU A 26 -1.50 -5.27 -20.46
C LEU A 26 -2.19 -4.47 -19.35
N LEU A 27 -1.54 -4.34 -18.20
CA LEU A 27 -2.08 -3.61 -17.04
C LEU A 27 -1.39 -2.27 -16.85
N LEU A 28 -2.18 -1.24 -16.57
CA LEU A 28 -1.73 -0.07 -15.83
C LEU A 28 -1.97 -0.34 -14.34
N ILE A 29 -0.90 -0.41 -13.57
CA ILE A 29 -0.92 -0.54 -12.12
C ILE A 29 -0.62 0.84 -11.53
N LYS A 30 -1.63 1.47 -10.92
CA LYS A 30 -1.43 2.61 -10.02
C LYS A 30 -0.97 2.03 -8.69
N ARG A 31 0.30 2.24 -8.37
CA ARG A 31 0.95 1.63 -7.22
C ARG A 31 0.23 2.08 -5.93
N PRO A 32 -0.03 1.16 -4.98
CA PRO A 32 0.46 -0.22 -4.99
C PRO A 32 -0.45 -1.24 -5.69
N ASN A 33 -1.76 -1.00 -5.83
CA ASN A 33 -2.71 -2.10 -6.11
C ASN A 33 -3.94 -1.75 -6.97
N GLU A 34 -4.11 -0.53 -7.47
CA GLU A 34 -5.24 -0.22 -8.35
C GLU A 34 -4.87 -0.53 -9.80
N VAL A 35 -5.69 -1.34 -10.48
CA VAL A 35 -5.35 -1.88 -11.80
C VAL A 35 -6.38 -1.51 -12.85
N GLN A 36 -5.90 -1.19 -14.04
CA GLN A 36 -6.73 -0.92 -15.22
C GLN A 36 -6.19 -1.71 -16.40
N LYS A 37 -7.09 -2.35 -17.16
CA LYS A 37 -6.71 -3.07 -18.38
C LYS A 37 -6.47 -2.07 -19.50
N LEU A 38 -5.36 -2.24 -20.20
CA LEU A 38 -5.01 -1.50 -21.39
C LEU A 38 -5.19 -2.38 -22.63
N ASN A 39 -5.43 -1.74 -23.78
CA ASN A 39 -5.15 -2.38 -25.06
C ASN A 39 -3.64 -2.32 -25.36
N LYS A 40 -3.18 -3.06 -26.37
CA LYS A 40 -1.74 -3.16 -26.71
C LYS A 40 -1.11 -1.79 -27.02
N THR A 41 -1.82 -0.94 -27.76
CA THR A 41 -1.33 0.39 -28.15
C THR A 41 -1.18 1.32 -26.96
N GLY A 42 -2.20 1.38 -26.08
CA GLY A 42 -2.17 2.18 -24.87
C GLY A 42 -1.06 1.75 -23.91
N ALA A 43 -0.81 0.44 -23.79
CA ALA A 43 0.31 -0.09 -23.01
C ALA A 43 1.67 0.37 -23.57
N LEU A 44 1.86 0.33 -24.89
CA LEU A 44 3.09 0.80 -25.54
C LEU A 44 3.31 2.31 -25.36
N ILE A 45 2.25 3.12 -25.53
CA ILE A 45 2.29 4.57 -25.33
C ILE A 45 2.73 4.90 -23.89
N LEU A 46 2.03 4.34 -22.89
CA LEU A 46 2.32 4.64 -21.50
C LEU A 46 3.68 4.13 -21.07
N LYS A 47 4.08 2.92 -21.53
CA LYS A 47 5.41 2.39 -21.25
C LYS A 47 6.50 3.33 -21.77
N SER A 48 6.40 3.78 -23.01
CA SER A 48 7.40 4.67 -23.65
C SER A 48 7.53 6.00 -22.89
N LEU A 49 6.40 6.64 -22.56
CA LEU A 49 6.39 7.90 -21.79
C LEU A 49 6.99 7.73 -20.38
N LEU A 50 6.69 6.63 -19.70
CA LEU A 50 7.24 6.34 -18.36
C LEU A 50 8.73 5.96 -18.40
N GLU A 51 9.21 5.39 -19.51
CA GLU A 51 10.62 5.11 -19.76
C GLU A 51 11.41 6.35 -20.21
N GLY A 52 10.72 7.44 -20.58
CA GLY A 52 11.30 8.76 -20.81
C GLY A 52 11.34 9.22 -22.27
N THR A 53 10.71 8.50 -23.19
CA THR A 53 10.50 8.97 -24.57
C THR A 53 9.64 10.23 -24.56
N SER A 54 10.05 11.27 -25.29
CA SER A 54 9.26 12.50 -25.41
C SER A 54 7.99 12.27 -26.23
N ILE A 55 6.96 13.08 -25.99
CA ILE A 55 5.72 13.01 -26.75
C ILE A 55 5.94 13.24 -28.26
N ASP A 56 6.87 14.12 -28.64
CA ASP A 56 7.19 14.39 -30.05
C ASP A 56 7.83 13.18 -30.73
N GLU A 57 8.80 12.54 -30.08
CA GLU A 57 9.41 11.29 -30.56
C GLU A 57 8.38 10.16 -30.65
N LEU A 58 7.49 10.06 -29.66
CA LEU A 58 6.43 9.05 -29.64
C LEU A 58 5.48 9.24 -30.82
N LEU A 59 4.98 10.46 -31.04
CA LEU A 59 4.09 10.79 -32.17
C LEU A 59 4.77 10.50 -33.51
N GLY A 60 6.05 10.86 -33.66
CA GLY A 60 6.86 10.54 -34.83
C GLY A 60 6.98 9.03 -35.07
N SER A 61 7.31 8.25 -34.03
CA SER A 61 7.47 6.80 -34.14
C SER A 61 6.17 6.06 -34.50
N LEU A 62 5.02 6.60 -34.10
CA LEU A 62 3.70 6.05 -34.41
C LEU A 62 3.16 6.49 -35.78
N GLY A 63 3.87 7.36 -36.49
CA GLY A 63 3.40 7.99 -37.73
C GLY A 63 2.05 8.64 -37.51
N ALA A 64 1.95 9.48 -36.47
CA ALA A 64 0.71 10.12 -36.07
C ALA A 64 0.32 11.21 -37.09
N ASP A 65 -0.85 11.04 -37.71
CA ASP A 65 -1.55 12.11 -38.41
C ASP A 65 -2.44 12.88 -37.42
N ASP A 66 -3.20 13.86 -37.92
CA ASP A 66 -4.09 14.68 -37.08
C ASP A 66 -5.10 13.82 -36.29
N GLN A 67 -5.63 12.76 -36.90
CA GLN A 67 -6.65 11.91 -36.28
C GLN A 67 -6.04 11.04 -35.17
N LYS A 68 -4.89 10.39 -35.43
CA LYS A 68 -4.16 9.62 -34.43
C LYS A 68 -3.68 10.50 -33.28
N SER A 69 -3.19 11.70 -33.59
CA SER A 69 -2.75 12.67 -32.57
C SER A 69 -3.91 13.02 -31.64
N LEU A 70 -5.12 13.24 -32.17
CA LEU A 70 -6.31 13.48 -31.37
C LEU A 70 -6.66 12.29 -30.46
N GLN A 71 -6.61 11.06 -30.98
CA GLN A 71 -6.89 9.86 -30.20
C GLN A 71 -5.87 9.64 -29.08
N ILE A 72 -4.58 9.84 -29.36
CA ILE A 72 -3.52 9.77 -28.36
C ILE A 72 -3.74 10.81 -27.28
N TYR A 73 -4.05 12.06 -27.66
CA TYR A 73 -4.34 13.13 -26.73
C TYR A 73 -5.53 12.79 -25.80
N GLN A 74 -6.64 12.32 -26.37
CA GLN A 74 -7.82 11.91 -25.60
C GLN A 74 -7.52 10.77 -24.61
N PHE A 75 -6.69 9.82 -25.03
CA PHE A 75 -6.19 8.74 -24.16
C PHE A 75 -5.32 9.28 -23.03
N LEU A 76 -4.37 10.17 -23.29
CA LEU A 76 -3.49 10.73 -22.26
C LEU A 76 -4.28 11.57 -21.24
N ILE A 77 -5.29 12.33 -21.69
CA ILE A 77 -6.22 13.03 -20.79
C ILE A 77 -7.03 12.04 -19.93
N ALA A 78 -7.50 10.93 -20.52
CA ALA A 78 -8.19 9.89 -19.75
C ALA A 78 -7.31 9.33 -18.62
N ILE A 79 -6.03 9.07 -18.92
CA ILE A 79 -5.06 8.59 -17.94
C ILE A 79 -4.79 9.64 -16.87
N LYS A 80 -4.61 10.91 -17.27
CA LYS A 80 -4.45 12.03 -16.33
C LYS A 80 -5.62 12.11 -15.34
N ASN A 81 -6.85 12.17 -15.85
CA ASN A 81 -8.05 12.26 -15.01
C ASN A 81 -8.20 11.04 -14.08
N SER A 82 -7.87 9.85 -14.59
CA SER A 82 -7.85 8.60 -13.80
C SER A 82 -6.86 8.64 -12.65
N VAL A 83 -5.71 9.29 -12.82
CA VAL A 83 -4.68 9.44 -11.78
C VAL A 83 -5.04 10.55 -10.79
N GLU A 84 -5.64 11.63 -11.26
CA GLU A 84 -6.05 12.78 -10.43
C GLU A 84 -7.36 12.53 -9.66
N GLY A 85 -8.06 11.44 -9.96
CA GLY A 85 -9.29 11.05 -9.27
C GLY A 85 -10.55 11.75 -9.77
N ASP A 86 -10.49 12.40 -10.94
CA ASP A 86 -11.65 13.01 -11.59
C ASP A 86 -12.44 11.96 -12.37
N SER A 87 -13.32 11.26 -11.65
CA SER A 87 -14.18 10.23 -12.23
C SER A 87 -15.39 10.79 -13.00
N GLY A 88 -15.66 12.09 -12.91
CA GLY A 88 -16.79 12.75 -13.58
C GLY A 88 -16.64 12.83 -15.09
N LEU A 89 -15.39 12.75 -15.60
CA LEU A 89 -15.07 12.91 -17.02
C LEU A 89 -15.00 11.58 -17.81
N PHE A 90 -15.23 10.44 -17.17
CA PHE A 90 -15.19 9.13 -17.85
C PHE A 90 -16.33 8.95 -18.86
N SER A 91 -17.50 9.57 -18.64
CA SER A 91 -18.71 9.34 -19.44
C SER A 91 -18.69 10.04 -20.80
N CYS A 92 -17.88 11.09 -20.99
CA CYS A 92 -17.85 11.88 -22.21
C CYS A 92 -16.58 11.68 -23.07
N ASN A 93 -15.59 10.91 -22.58
CA ASN A 93 -14.35 10.68 -23.30
C ASN A 93 -14.45 9.42 -24.18
N PRO A 94 -14.39 9.53 -25.53
CA PRO A 94 -14.51 8.38 -26.43
C PRO A 94 -13.36 7.37 -26.32
N ALA A 95 -12.24 7.73 -25.68
CA ALA A 95 -11.13 6.82 -25.40
C ALA A 95 -11.43 5.83 -24.26
N ILE A 96 -12.57 5.96 -23.58
CA ILE A 96 -12.93 5.19 -22.40
C ILE A 96 -14.22 4.43 -22.70
N SER A 97 -14.22 3.12 -22.44
CA SER A 97 -15.44 2.32 -22.45
C SER A 97 -15.58 1.62 -21.11
N SER A 98 -16.74 1.74 -20.48
CA SER A 98 -17.10 0.96 -19.30
C SER A 98 -17.84 -0.28 -19.75
N ARG A 99 -17.40 -1.45 -19.30
CA ARG A 99 -18.02 -2.74 -19.59
C ARG A 99 -18.05 -3.55 -18.30
N PRO A 100 -19.07 -4.42 -18.10
CA PRO A 100 -18.99 -5.45 -17.08
C PRO A 100 -17.66 -6.21 -17.22
N PHE A 101 -17.03 -6.52 -16.10
CA PHE A 101 -15.78 -7.26 -16.11
C PHE A 101 -16.07 -8.71 -16.54
N GLU A 102 -15.74 -9.03 -17.78
CA GLU A 102 -15.80 -10.38 -18.36
C GLU A 102 -14.39 -11.00 -18.51
N GLY A 103 -13.38 -10.34 -17.94
CA GLY A 103 -11.98 -10.71 -18.11
C GLY A 103 -11.56 -11.96 -17.33
N ALA A 104 -10.54 -12.65 -17.83
CA ALA A 104 -9.83 -13.68 -17.06
C ALA A 104 -9.00 -13.05 -15.92
N PHE A 105 -8.66 -13.86 -14.91
CA PHE A 105 -7.75 -13.48 -13.84
C PHE A 105 -6.42 -12.94 -14.40
N SER A 106 -5.79 -12.00 -13.67
CA SER A 106 -4.45 -11.52 -14.02
C SER A 106 -3.46 -12.68 -13.96
N GLN A 107 -2.52 -12.74 -14.91
CA GLN A 107 -1.57 -13.86 -14.99
C GLN A 107 -0.56 -13.83 -13.84
N LEU A 108 -0.22 -12.63 -13.36
CA LEU A 108 0.76 -12.39 -12.32
C LEU A 108 0.13 -11.61 -11.15
N PRO A 109 0.63 -11.78 -9.92
CA PRO A 109 0.12 -11.06 -8.75
C PRO A 109 0.30 -9.53 -8.89
N ILE A 110 -0.56 -8.75 -8.24
CA ILE A 110 -0.55 -7.28 -8.30
C ILE A 110 0.12 -6.63 -7.09
N LEU A 111 -0.04 -7.25 -5.93
CA LEU A 111 0.44 -6.76 -4.65
C LEU A 111 1.29 -7.84 -3.98
N SER A 112 2.29 -7.42 -3.22
CA SER A 112 3.10 -8.32 -2.40
C SER A 112 3.24 -7.81 -0.98
N GLU A 113 3.14 -8.74 -0.03
CA GLU A 113 3.45 -8.51 1.38
C GLU A 113 4.43 -9.60 1.82
N LEU A 114 5.56 -9.20 2.39
CA LEU A 114 6.62 -10.12 2.81
C LEU A 114 6.78 -10.07 4.32
N ALA A 115 6.40 -11.17 4.98
CA ALA A 115 6.67 -11.39 6.39
C ALA A 115 8.16 -11.70 6.60
N ILE A 116 8.92 -10.73 7.11
CA ILE A 116 10.40 -10.84 7.21
C ILE A 116 10.89 -11.38 8.56
N THR A 117 10.00 -11.45 9.54
CA THR A 117 10.27 -11.95 10.90
C THR A 117 8.97 -12.42 11.53
N TYR A 118 9.06 -13.40 12.42
CA TYR A 118 7.95 -13.82 13.29
C TYR A 118 8.09 -13.30 14.72
N ARG A 119 9.22 -12.64 15.03
CA ARG A 119 9.45 -11.98 16.32
C ARG A 119 8.64 -10.70 16.40
N CYS A 120 8.08 -10.43 17.58
CA CYS A 120 7.35 -9.21 17.87
C CYS A 120 7.60 -8.81 19.33
N ASN A 121 7.66 -7.51 19.58
CA ASN A 121 7.81 -6.95 20.92
C ASN A 121 6.46 -6.77 21.65
N LEU A 122 5.34 -7.01 20.97
CA LEU A 122 3.98 -6.98 21.52
C LEU A 122 3.41 -8.38 21.70
N LYS A 123 2.27 -8.49 22.37
CA LYS A 123 1.57 -9.75 22.67
C LYS A 123 0.07 -9.63 22.36
N CYS A 124 -0.25 -9.12 21.17
CA CYS A 124 -1.61 -8.74 20.83
C CYS A 124 -2.57 -9.93 20.97
N ALA A 125 -3.66 -9.70 21.70
CA ALA A 125 -4.64 -10.74 22.02
C ALA A 125 -5.42 -11.24 20.79
N PHE A 126 -5.38 -10.48 19.68
CA PHE A 126 -6.04 -10.76 18.42
C PHE A 126 -5.07 -11.15 17.28
N CYS A 127 -3.76 -11.28 17.54
CA CYS A 127 -2.77 -11.50 16.49
C CYS A 127 -3.03 -12.82 15.73
N TYR A 128 -3.26 -12.73 14.41
CA TYR A 128 -3.48 -13.89 13.55
C TYR A 128 -2.26 -14.83 13.49
N ALA A 129 -1.06 -14.27 13.60
CA ALA A 129 0.20 -15.01 13.59
C ALA A 129 0.58 -15.58 14.98
N GLY A 130 -0.11 -15.17 16.05
CA GLY A 130 0.19 -15.66 17.40
C GLY A 130 1.55 -15.21 17.93
N CYS A 131 2.10 -14.12 17.41
CA CYS A 131 3.44 -13.65 17.76
C CYS A 131 3.56 -13.39 19.26
N ASN A 132 4.55 -14.02 19.90
CA ASN A 132 4.88 -13.85 21.32
C ASN A 132 3.76 -14.24 22.33
N THR A 133 2.75 -14.99 21.88
CA THR A 133 1.63 -15.50 22.71
C THR A 133 1.60 -17.03 22.83
N GLY A 134 2.67 -17.70 22.38
CA GLY A 134 2.80 -19.16 22.38
C GLY A 134 1.86 -19.88 21.41
N THR A 135 1.14 -19.15 20.55
CA THR A 135 0.32 -19.70 19.45
C THR A 135 0.98 -19.54 18.09
N ASN A 136 2.18 -18.95 18.04
CA ASN A 136 2.96 -18.88 16.82
C ASN A 136 3.35 -20.31 16.39
N PRO A 137 2.91 -20.78 15.21
CA PRO A 137 3.21 -22.13 14.73
C PRO A 137 4.69 -22.32 14.36
N ILE A 138 5.46 -21.24 14.22
CA ILE A 138 6.86 -21.25 13.81
C ILE A 138 7.70 -20.69 14.97
N ASN A 139 8.49 -21.55 15.61
CA ASN A 139 9.52 -21.09 16.55
C ASN A 139 10.46 -20.11 15.83
N SER A 140 10.84 -19.00 16.48
CA SER A 140 11.58 -17.87 15.89
C SER A 140 12.94 -18.21 15.26
N ASP A 141 13.42 -19.43 15.42
CA ASP A 141 14.77 -19.85 15.04
C ASP A 141 14.93 -20.17 13.54
N LYS A 142 13.84 -20.07 12.76
CA LYS A 142 13.82 -20.41 11.32
C LYS A 142 13.50 -19.20 10.42
N GLU A 143 14.01 -18.02 10.75
CA GLU A 143 13.89 -16.84 9.89
C GLU A 143 14.90 -16.88 8.74
N LEU A 144 14.51 -16.37 7.56
CA LEU A 144 15.44 -16.25 6.45
C LEU A 144 16.55 -15.23 6.78
N PRO A 145 17.81 -15.55 6.44
CA PRO A 145 18.89 -14.58 6.51
C PRO A 145 18.67 -13.47 5.47
N THR A 146 19.37 -12.35 5.63
CA THR A 146 19.28 -11.17 4.75
C THR A 146 19.37 -11.52 3.27
N ASN A 147 20.34 -12.37 2.88
CA ASN A 147 20.51 -12.79 1.50
C ASN A 147 19.32 -13.62 0.98
N GLY A 148 18.72 -14.46 1.82
CA GLY A 148 17.51 -15.21 1.45
C GLY A 148 16.32 -14.28 1.19
N LEU A 149 16.16 -13.25 2.02
CA LEU A 149 15.14 -12.23 1.81
C LEU A 149 15.40 -11.39 0.55
N LYS A 150 16.65 -11.00 0.28
CA LYS A 150 17.00 -10.31 -0.99
C LYS A 150 16.69 -11.16 -2.21
N THR A 151 16.98 -12.47 -2.17
CA THR A 151 16.57 -13.38 -3.24
C THR A 151 15.06 -13.37 -3.44
N LEU A 152 14.26 -13.44 -2.38
CA LEU A 152 12.80 -13.36 -2.48
C LEU A 152 12.32 -12.01 -3.04
N ILE A 153 12.87 -10.90 -2.57
CA ILE A 153 12.56 -9.55 -3.08
C ILE A 153 12.84 -9.48 -4.59
N GLN A 154 13.98 -10.01 -5.04
CA GLN A 154 14.34 -10.05 -6.46
C GLN A 154 13.34 -10.89 -7.26
N LYS A 155 12.93 -12.06 -6.76
CA LYS A 155 11.91 -12.90 -7.43
C LYS A 155 10.57 -12.19 -7.55
N ILE A 156 10.14 -11.50 -6.48
CA ILE A 156 8.89 -10.72 -6.50
C ILE A 156 8.97 -9.61 -7.56
N ALA A 157 10.08 -8.89 -7.63
CA ALA A 157 10.26 -7.80 -8.59
C ALA A 157 10.37 -8.30 -10.04
N MET A 158 11.18 -9.33 -10.28
CA MET A 158 11.59 -9.73 -11.63
C MET A 158 10.74 -10.84 -12.24
N GLU A 159 10.40 -11.87 -11.45
CA GLU A 159 9.63 -13.02 -11.93
C GLU A 159 8.13 -12.76 -11.79
N ALA A 160 7.70 -12.30 -10.61
CA ALA A 160 6.29 -11.99 -10.36
C ALA A 160 5.87 -10.59 -10.87
N LYS A 161 6.84 -9.74 -11.23
CA LYS A 161 6.62 -8.40 -11.82
C LYS A 161 5.67 -7.55 -10.99
N VAL A 162 5.84 -7.63 -9.67
CA VAL A 162 5.08 -6.82 -8.71
C VAL A 162 5.87 -5.52 -8.47
N PRO A 163 5.29 -4.34 -8.76
CA PRO A 163 6.02 -3.08 -8.65
C PRO A 163 6.03 -2.50 -7.22
N SER A 164 5.55 -3.27 -6.24
CA SER A 164 5.46 -2.83 -4.85
C SER A 164 5.67 -3.98 -3.87
N ILE A 165 6.13 -3.65 -2.67
CA ILE A 165 6.31 -4.60 -1.56
C ILE A 165 5.98 -3.94 -0.22
N SER A 166 5.20 -4.63 0.59
CA SER A 166 5.00 -4.27 2.00
C SER A 166 5.81 -5.20 2.90
N PHE A 167 6.71 -4.65 3.71
CA PHE A 167 7.38 -5.41 4.76
C PHE A 167 6.48 -5.54 5.98
N THR A 168 6.26 -6.76 6.44
CA THR A 168 5.37 -7.12 7.55
C THR A 168 5.95 -8.31 8.35
N GLY A 169 5.14 -8.96 9.17
CA GLY A 169 5.48 -10.17 9.93
C GLY A 169 4.96 -10.09 11.35
N GLY A 170 5.84 -10.32 12.32
CA GLY A 170 5.68 -9.84 13.69
C GLY A 170 5.91 -8.33 13.71
N GLU A 171 7.09 -7.89 14.14
CA GLU A 171 7.50 -6.48 14.07
C GLU A 171 8.76 -6.33 13.19
N PRO A 172 8.64 -5.83 11.95
CA PRO A 172 9.77 -5.66 11.05
C PRO A 172 10.90 -4.81 11.63
N VAL A 173 10.60 -3.79 12.45
CA VAL A 173 11.59 -2.86 13.01
C VAL A 173 12.56 -3.55 14.01
N LEU A 174 12.26 -4.78 14.45
CA LEU A 174 13.20 -5.61 15.21
C LEU A 174 14.41 -6.10 14.38
N ARG A 175 14.31 -6.05 13.06
CA ARG A 175 15.39 -6.44 12.16
C ARG A 175 16.38 -5.29 11.96
N LYS A 176 17.63 -5.52 12.36
CA LYS A 176 18.72 -4.54 12.17
C LYS A 176 19.03 -4.29 10.69
N ASP A 177 18.78 -5.27 9.83
CA ASP A 177 18.98 -5.21 8.38
C ASP A 177 17.77 -4.67 7.61
N LEU A 178 16.71 -4.20 8.28
CA LEU A 178 15.54 -3.62 7.61
C LEU A 178 15.89 -2.46 6.64
N PRO A 179 16.74 -1.48 7.00
CA PRO A 179 17.13 -0.42 6.06
C PRO A 179 17.83 -0.95 4.80
N GLU A 180 18.61 -2.03 4.93
CA GLU A 180 19.27 -2.70 3.80
C GLU A 180 18.25 -3.38 2.88
N LEU A 181 17.23 -4.03 3.43
CA LEU A 181 16.14 -4.65 2.67
C LEU A 181 15.28 -3.62 1.93
N ILE A 182 14.99 -2.48 2.58
CA ILE A 182 14.30 -1.35 1.95
C ILE A 182 15.12 -0.82 0.78
N SER A 183 16.40 -0.51 1.01
CA SER A 183 17.31 0.00 -0.03
C SER A 183 17.41 -0.97 -1.21
N TYR A 184 17.48 -2.28 -0.93
CA TYR A 184 17.53 -3.31 -1.97
C TYR A 184 16.24 -3.35 -2.80
N ALA A 185 15.06 -3.34 -2.16
CA ALA A 185 13.79 -3.29 -2.89
C ALA A 185 13.67 -2.00 -3.73
N LYS A 186 14.12 -0.86 -3.21
CA LYS A 186 14.15 0.41 -3.95
C LYS A 186 15.09 0.38 -5.15
N SER A 187 16.23 -0.32 -5.06
CA SER A 187 17.14 -0.50 -6.19
C SER A 187 16.52 -1.29 -7.36
N LEU A 188 15.43 -2.01 -7.11
CA LEU A 188 14.64 -2.75 -8.10
C LEU A 188 13.39 -1.97 -8.58
N ASP A 189 13.37 -0.64 -8.39
CA ASP A 189 12.25 0.26 -8.73
C ASP A 189 10.91 -0.09 -8.04
N MET A 190 10.95 -0.84 -6.93
CA MET A 190 9.74 -1.13 -6.17
C MET A 190 9.29 0.08 -5.36
N ARG A 191 7.97 0.21 -5.18
CA ARG A 191 7.40 1.04 -4.12
C ARG A 191 7.38 0.25 -2.81
N VAL A 192 8.01 0.78 -1.76
CA VAL A 192 8.21 0.06 -0.50
C VAL A 192 7.32 0.64 0.60
N ASN A 193 6.52 -0.23 1.20
CA ASN A 193 5.66 0.08 2.34
C ASN A 193 6.12 -0.70 3.59
N LEU A 194 5.94 -0.11 4.76
CA LEU A 194 6.18 -0.77 6.05
C LEU A 194 4.86 -0.96 6.79
N ILE A 195 4.56 -2.17 7.27
CA ILE A 195 3.49 -2.42 8.23
C ILE A 195 4.14 -2.66 9.59
N SER A 196 3.86 -1.81 10.57
CA SER A 196 4.50 -1.84 11.88
C SER A 196 3.51 -1.50 13.00
N ASN A 197 3.76 -2.03 14.20
CA ASN A 197 3.08 -1.58 15.39
C ASN A 197 3.53 -0.17 15.85
N GLY A 198 4.62 0.36 15.30
CA GLY A 198 5.10 1.72 15.53
C GLY A 198 5.88 1.92 16.84
N THR A 199 5.80 1.02 17.81
CA THR A 199 6.34 1.22 19.17
C THR A 199 7.86 1.35 19.24
N LEU A 200 8.58 0.92 18.20
CA LEU A 200 10.04 1.01 18.05
C LEU A 200 10.49 2.11 17.09
N VAL A 201 9.55 2.85 16.51
CA VAL A 201 9.84 3.93 15.56
C VAL A 201 9.94 5.24 16.33
N ASN A 202 11.15 5.57 16.76
CA ASN A 202 11.48 6.93 17.18
C ASN A 202 11.83 7.80 15.95
N LYS A 203 12.13 9.08 16.21
CA LYS A 203 12.49 10.04 15.16
C LYS A 203 13.69 9.58 14.32
N GLU A 204 14.75 9.08 14.96
CA GLU A 204 15.98 8.64 14.29
C GLU A 204 15.71 7.43 13.40
N LYS A 205 14.92 6.46 13.88
CA LYS A 205 14.51 5.29 13.11
C LYS A 205 13.66 5.69 11.91
N ALA A 206 12.74 6.64 12.06
CA ALA A 206 11.94 7.13 10.93
C ALA A 206 12.83 7.77 9.86
N ILE A 207 13.79 8.62 10.25
CA ILE A 207 14.77 9.22 9.33
C ILE A 207 15.58 8.14 8.60
N GLU A 208 16.11 7.16 9.34
CA GLU A 208 16.90 6.07 8.78
C GLU A 208 16.12 5.25 7.72
N LEU A 209 14.88 4.88 8.02
CA LEU A 209 14.06 4.08 7.11
C LEU A 209 13.64 4.88 5.86
N VAL A 210 13.33 6.16 6.01
CA VAL A 210 13.02 7.03 4.86
C VAL A 210 14.27 7.30 4.02
N ALA A 211 15.44 7.48 4.64
CA ALA A 211 16.70 7.62 3.92
C ALA A 211 17.08 6.34 3.14
N ALA A 212 16.72 5.16 3.64
CA ALA A 212 16.82 3.91 2.91
C ALA A 212 15.83 3.80 1.72
N GLY A 213 14.87 4.72 1.64
CA GLY A 213 13.92 4.86 0.54
C GLY A 213 12.52 4.33 0.82
N LEU A 214 12.11 4.20 2.09
CA LEU A 214 10.73 3.87 2.44
C LEU A 214 9.73 4.88 1.86
N ASP A 215 8.73 4.43 1.09
CA ASP A 215 7.75 5.32 0.43
C ASP A 215 6.48 5.56 1.26
N SER A 216 6.10 4.60 2.12
CA SER A 216 4.94 4.71 2.99
C SER A 216 5.01 3.81 4.23
N ALA A 217 4.21 4.14 5.25
CA ALA A 217 4.06 3.33 6.45
C ALA A 217 2.59 3.17 6.87
N GLN A 218 2.21 1.95 7.22
CA GLN A 218 0.99 1.60 7.92
C GLN A 218 1.32 1.39 9.41
N ILE A 219 0.71 2.18 10.28
CA ILE A 219 0.84 2.01 11.73
C ILE A 219 -0.43 1.39 12.30
N SER A 220 -0.29 0.27 13.01
CA SER A 220 -1.43 -0.38 13.67
C SER A 220 -1.85 0.40 14.92
N LEU A 221 -3.13 0.78 14.96
CA LEU A 221 -3.75 1.49 16.09
C LEU A 221 -5.08 0.81 16.42
N GLU A 222 -5.13 0.16 17.58
CA GLU A 222 -6.23 -0.74 17.96
C GLU A 222 -7.28 -0.11 18.89
N GLY A 223 -7.05 1.14 19.32
CA GLY A 223 -7.97 1.94 20.10
C GLY A 223 -7.79 3.43 19.81
N CYS A 224 -8.79 4.24 20.16
CA CYS A 224 -8.72 5.71 20.11
C CYS A 224 -8.12 6.32 21.39
N ASP A 225 -7.83 5.48 22.39
CA ASP A 225 -7.20 5.84 23.65
C ASP A 225 -6.21 4.75 24.11
N GLU A 226 -5.43 5.09 25.13
CA GLU A 226 -4.41 4.23 25.72
C GLU A 226 -5.02 2.97 26.35
N GLU A 227 -6.15 3.08 27.07
CA GLU A 227 -6.76 1.97 27.79
C GLU A 227 -7.11 0.82 26.85
N VAL A 228 -7.80 1.11 25.76
CA VAL A 228 -8.22 0.09 24.79
C VAL A 228 -7.02 -0.42 23.98
N HIS A 229 -6.18 0.48 23.48
CA HIS A 229 -5.05 0.09 22.64
C HIS A 229 -4.04 -0.77 23.41
N ASP A 230 -3.56 -0.32 24.56
CA ASP A 230 -2.50 -0.98 25.32
C ASP A 230 -2.95 -2.33 25.85
N THR A 231 -4.21 -2.44 26.29
CA THR A 231 -4.83 -3.70 26.69
C THR A 231 -4.84 -4.70 25.53
N LEU A 232 -5.25 -4.26 24.34
CA LEU A 232 -5.34 -5.12 23.17
C LEU A 232 -3.98 -5.61 22.67
N VAL A 233 -2.95 -4.77 22.74
CA VAL A 233 -1.59 -5.11 22.27
C VAL A 233 -0.69 -5.72 23.36
N GLY A 234 -1.11 -5.65 24.62
CA GLY A 234 -0.43 -6.24 25.76
C GLY A 234 0.83 -5.49 26.19
N MET A 235 0.85 -4.16 26.04
CA MET A 235 1.98 -3.31 26.42
C MET A 235 1.50 -1.92 26.84
N HIS A 236 1.85 -1.50 28.06
CA HIS A 236 1.63 -0.13 28.53
C HIS A 236 2.53 0.89 27.81
N GLY A 237 1.99 2.06 27.50
CA GLY A 237 2.60 3.12 26.71
C GLY A 237 2.73 2.79 25.23
N ALA A 238 2.02 1.78 24.70
CA ALA A 238 2.10 1.43 23.28
C ALA A 238 1.36 2.45 22.42
N PHE A 239 0.17 2.88 22.85
CA PHE A 239 -0.64 3.88 22.16
C PHE A 239 0.14 5.16 21.86
N GLU A 240 0.76 5.77 22.88
CA GLU A 240 1.53 7.00 22.72
C GLU A 240 2.68 6.81 21.71
N LYS A 241 3.40 5.69 21.79
CA LYS A 241 4.51 5.40 20.88
C LYS A 241 4.03 5.19 19.45
N SER A 242 2.92 4.49 19.24
CA SER A 242 2.33 4.29 17.91
C SER A 242 1.83 5.60 17.31
N VAL A 243 1.24 6.49 18.12
CA VAL A 243 0.85 7.85 17.69
C VAL A 243 2.10 8.68 17.32
N GLN A 244 3.15 8.65 18.14
CA GLN A 244 4.42 9.33 17.85
C GLN A 244 5.06 8.81 16.55
N ALA A 245 5.04 7.50 16.30
CA ALA A 245 5.54 6.91 15.06
C ALA A 245 4.84 7.48 13.82
N VAL A 246 3.51 7.66 13.88
CA VAL A 246 2.74 8.33 12.82
C VAL A 246 3.29 9.74 12.58
N HIS A 247 3.48 10.53 13.65
CA HIS A 247 4.00 11.89 13.52
C HIS A 247 5.45 11.94 13.00
N HIS A 248 6.30 11.02 13.43
CA HIS A 248 7.68 10.91 12.97
C HIS A 248 7.73 10.64 11.46
N PHE A 249 7.02 9.64 10.95
CA PHE A 249 6.99 9.39 9.50
C PHE A 249 6.35 10.54 8.71
N LYS A 250 5.27 11.14 9.21
CA LYS A 250 4.67 12.32 8.58
C LYS A 250 5.67 13.48 8.46
N SER A 251 6.47 13.72 9.50
CA SER A 251 7.49 14.78 9.50
C SER A 251 8.59 14.56 8.44
N GLN A 252 8.78 13.31 8.00
CA GLN A 252 9.70 12.96 6.92
C GLN A 252 9.08 13.05 5.53
N GLY A 253 7.79 13.43 5.42
CA GLY A 253 7.12 13.67 4.15
C GLY A 253 6.62 12.43 3.41
N ILE A 254 6.66 11.24 4.03
CA ILE A 254 6.13 10.01 3.42
C ILE A 254 4.64 9.84 3.68
N HIS A 255 3.99 8.99 2.87
CA HIS A 255 2.58 8.66 3.10
C HIS A 255 2.44 7.78 4.34
N VAL A 256 1.53 8.15 5.24
CA VAL A 256 1.21 7.36 6.43
C VAL A 256 -0.28 7.11 6.48
N HIS A 257 -0.67 5.88 6.81
CA HIS A 257 -2.05 5.53 7.14
C HIS A 257 -2.07 4.66 8.39
N SER A 258 -3.22 4.63 9.07
CA SER A 258 -3.45 3.74 10.19
C SER A 258 -4.34 2.60 9.79
N ASN A 259 -4.11 1.43 10.40
CA ASN A 259 -5.03 0.31 10.32
C ASN A 259 -5.48 -0.13 11.71
N THR A 260 -6.77 -0.41 11.84
CA THR A 260 -7.37 -0.95 13.06
C THR A 260 -7.94 -2.34 12.79
N THR A 261 -7.69 -3.27 13.71
CA THR A 261 -8.29 -4.60 13.71
C THR A 261 -9.52 -4.58 14.61
N LEU A 262 -10.70 -4.41 14.01
CA LEU A 262 -11.97 -4.45 14.73
C LEU A 262 -12.22 -5.84 15.33
N ASN A 263 -12.52 -5.82 16.61
CA ASN A 263 -12.77 -6.98 17.45
C ASN A 263 -13.78 -6.61 18.55
N GLY A 264 -14.20 -7.58 19.35
CA GLY A 264 -15.22 -7.35 20.39
C GLY A 264 -14.85 -6.30 21.44
N ALA A 265 -13.56 -6.05 21.71
CA ALA A 265 -13.14 -5.09 22.72
C ALA A 265 -13.12 -3.64 22.19
N ASN A 266 -12.82 -3.39 20.92
CA ASN A 266 -12.76 -2.04 20.35
C ASN A 266 -13.95 -1.68 19.44
N LEU A 267 -14.91 -2.58 19.23
CA LEU A 267 -16.06 -2.33 18.37
C LEU A 267 -16.84 -1.07 18.75
N HIS A 268 -16.94 -0.79 20.04
CA HIS A 268 -17.61 0.41 20.56
C HIS A 268 -16.93 1.72 20.14
N GLN A 269 -15.67 1.66 19.68
CA GLN A 269 -14.91 2.79 19.17
C GLN A 269 -14.94 2.93 17.64
N ALA A 270 -15.59 2.00 16.92
CA ALA A 270 -15.58 1.96 15.46
C ALA A 270 -15.97 3.30 14.80
N SER A 271 -17.00 3.98 15.31
CA SER A 271 -17.46 5.29 14.82
C SER A 271 -16.55 6.45 15.21
N MET A 272 -15.65 6.26 16.18
CA MET A 272 -14.72 7.30 16.64
C MET A 272 -13.44 7.34 15.81
N PHE A 273 -13.02 6.22 15.21
CA PHE A 273 -11.79 6.14 14.41
C PHE A 273 -11.71 7.18 13.27
N PRO A 274 -12.76 7.46 12.48
CA PRO A 274 -12.70 8.50 11.46
C PRO A 274 -12.32 9.88 12.04
N TYR A 275 -12.93 10.24 13.17
CA TYR A 275 -12.62 11.50 13.87
C TYR A 275 -11.20 11.47 14.42
N PHE A 276 -10.80 10.39 15.12
CA PHE A 276 -9.48 10.24 15.70
C PHE A 276 -8.37 10.32 14.63
N VAL A 277 -8.51 9.59 13.54
CA VAL A 277 -7.52 9.56 12.46
C VAL A 277 -7.41 10.92 11.77
N LYS A 278 -8.54 11.60 11.52
CA LYS A 278 -8.53 12.91 10.86
C LYS A 278 -8.02 14.03 11.76
N ASN A 279 -8.52 14.11 13.00
CA ASN A 279 -8.32 15.29 13.84
C ASN A 279 -7.18 15.13 14.85
N ILE A 280 -6.88 13.91 15.28
CA ILE A 280 -5.78 13.64 16.23
C ILE A 280 -4.52 13.24 15.47
N LEU A 281 -4.60 12.22 14.60
CA LEU A 281 -3.42 11.81 13.82
C LEU A 281 -3.13 12.74 12.64
N GLY A 282 -4.11 13.53 12.20
CA GLY A 282 -3.99 14.42 11.04
C GLY A 282 -3.79 13.67 9.72
N LEU A 283 -4.35 12.47 9.59
CA LEU A 283 -4.23 11.62 8.40
C LEU A 283 -5.46 11.77 7.50
N LYS A 284 -5.28 11.55 6.20
CA LYS A 284 -6.35 11.66 5.18
C LYS A 284 -7.11 10.36 4.92
N LYS A 285 -6.52 9.23 5.31
CA LYS A 285 -7.04 7.88 5.05
C LYS A 285 -6.90 7.05 6.32
N PHE A 286 -7.86 6.17 6.53
CA PHE A 286 -7.84 5.14 7.55
C PHE A 286 -8.34 3.83 6.94
N SER A 287 -7.94 2.71 7.53
CA SER A 287 -8.51 1.41 7.23
C SER A 287 -8.91 0.71 8.52
N MET A 288 -10.00 -0.05 8.44
CA MET A 288 -10.41 -0.98 9.48
C MET A 288 -10.63 -2.34 8.85
N ASN A 289 -10.01 -3.36 9.41
CA ASN A 289 -10.23 -4.75 9.04
C ASN A 289 -10.85 -5.47 10.22
N MET A 290 -11.68 -6.48 9.99
CA MET A 290 -12.11 -7.35 11.08
C MET A 290 -10.97 -8.29 11.49
N MET A 291 -10.99 -8.72 12.75
CA MET A 291 -10.12 -9.79 13.22
C MET A 291 -10.24 -11.03 12.33
N ILE A 292 -9.11 -11.69 12.09
CA ILE A 292 -9.07 -13.00 11.43
C ILE A 292 -9.23 -14.05 12.55
N PRO A 293 -10.16 -15.02 12.44
CA PRO A 293 -10.40 -16.03 13.48
C PRO A 293 -9.29 -17.09 13.49
N SER A 294 -8.05 -16.67 13.77
CA SER A 294 -6.85 -17.50 13.83
C SER A 294 -5.86 -16.96 14.87
N GLY A 295 -4.86 -17.76 15.23
CA GLY A 295 -3.81 -17.34 16.17
C GLY A 295 -4.34 -17.06 17.58
N SER A 296 -3.93 -15.92 18.17
CA SER A 296 -4.25 -15.56 19.56
C SER A 296 -5.76 -15.43 19.82
N VAL A 297 -6.55 -14.95 18.84
CA VAL A 297 -7.97 -14.65 19.05
C VAL A 297 -8.79 -15.90 19.39
N LEU A 298 -8.32 -17.08 18.97
CA LEU A 298 -8.97 -18.36 19.25
C LEU A 298 -9.03 -18.67 20.76
N LYS A 299 -8.13 -18.08 21.55
CA LYS A 299 -8.10 -18.23 23.01
C LYS A 299 -8.95 -17.18 23.74
N ASN A 300 -9.51 -16.20 23.03
CA ASN A 300 -10.22 -15.08 23.63
C ASN A 300 -11.58 -14.85 22.97
N GLU A 301 -12.60 -15.53 23.50
CA GLU A 301 -13.98 -15.43 23.00
C GLU A 301 -14.51 -14.00 22.97
N SER A 302 -14.12 -13.17 23.95
CA SER A 302 -14.59 -11.78 24.04
C SER A 302 -14.16 -10.92 22.85
N LEU A 303 -13.08 -11.30 22.16
CA LEU A 303 -12.57 -10.58 21.00
C LEU A 303 -13.22 -11.02 19.68
N LYS A 304 -13.89 -12.18 19.64
CA LYS A 304 -14.47 -12.69 18.40
C LYS A 304 -15.57 -11.77 17.90
N LEU A 305 -15.47 -11.44 16.61
CA LEU A 305 -16.40 -10.55 15.92
C LEU A 305 -16.92 -11.23 14.66
N TYR A 306 -18.23 -11.16 14.46
CA TYR A 306 -18.91 -11.74 13.30
C TYR A 306 -19.63 -10.64 12.54
N TYR A 307 -19.80 -10.81 11.23
CA TYR A 307 -20.49 -9.84 10.37
C TYR A 307 -21.89 -9.46 10.86
N SER A 308 -22.61 -10.37 11.51
CA SER A 308 -23.93 -10.10 12.10
C SER A 308 -23.93 -8.98 13.14
N ARG A 309 -22.79 -8.71 13.79
CA ARG A 309 -22.61 -7.66 14.80
C ARG A 309 -22.11 -6.33 14.21
N MET A 310 -21.84 -6.27 12.91
CA MET A 310 -21.26 -5.08 12.25
C MET A 310 -22.29 -4.07 11.75
N LYS A 311 -23.57 -4.46 11.66
CA LYS A 311 -24.61 -3.63 11.03
C LYS A 311 -24.74 -2.26 11.68
N GLU A 312 -24.87 -2.20 13.00
CA GLU A 312 -25.06 -0.94 13.75
C GLU A 312 -23.81 -0.04 13.72
N PRO A 313 -22.59 -0.54 14.03
CA PRO A 313 -21.37 0.28 13.95
C PRO A 313 -21.12 0.90 12.57
N LEU A 314 -21.40 0.16 11.49
CA LEU A 314 -21.22 0.66 10.12
C LEU A 314 -22.21 1.78 9.75
N GLN A 315 -23.39 1.82 10.38
CA GLN A 315 -24.36 2.90 10.16
C GLN A 315 -24.01 4.19 10.93
N ALA A 316 -23.11 4.10 11.91
CA ALA A 316 -22.69 5.21 12.75
C ALA A 316 -21.39 5.89 12.29
N ILE A 317 -20.74 5.36 11.24
CA ILE A 317 -19.53 5.89 10.59
C ILE A 317 -19.94 6.77 9.41
#